data_AF-A0A7S0NCK2-F1
#
_entry.id   AF-A0A7S0NCK2-F1
#
_cell.length_a   1.000
_cell.length_b   1.000
_cell.length_c   1.000
_cell.angle_alpha   90.00
_cell.angle_beta   90.00
_cell.angle_gamma   90.00
#
_symmetry.space_group_name_H-M   'P 1'
#
loop_
_entity.id
_entity.type
_entity.pdbx_description
1 polymer ?
#
loop_
_entity_poly.entity_id
_entity_poly.type
_entity_poly.pdbx_seq_one_letter_code
_entity_poly.pdbx_strand_id
1 'polypeptide(L)'
;MAGARYAAQVLAAGRGDGMVQLQYTHLYEAAHSKSALVEWSCNFRGNDDDEVLRPVPPPPPDGFAAALQPGDEVEVRFEEGWWPVTVDSCAPSASLDVRSAEEGLSGLTRTVALEQVRPGWRWLGVLRGGWSYATQSGGAHTVNIHGEKPA
;
A
#
# COMPACT_ATOMS: atom_id res chain seq x y z
N MET A 1 7.98 4.95 7.09
CA MET A 1 7.61 3.75 6.31
C MET A 1 8.17 3.96 4.92
N ALA A 2 9.16 3.16 4.55
CA ALA A 2 9.78 3.22 3.24
C ALA A 2 9.73 1.80 2.64
N GLY A 3 9.20 1.68 1.43
CA GLY A 3 9.12 0.43 0.68
C GLY A 3 7.79 0.18 -0.02
N ALA A 4 7.87 -0.52 -1.15
CA ALA A 4 6.73 -0.96 -1.93
C ALA A 4 5.92 -2.06 -1.23
N ARG A 5 4.65 -2.17 -1.61
CA ARG A 5 3.74 -3.23 -1.14
C ARG A 5 3.31 -4.12 -2.30
N TYR A 6 3.59 -5.41 -2.18
CA TYR A 6 3.28 -6.40 -3.21
C TYR A 6 2.14 -7.31 -2.76
N ALA A 7 1.30 -7.72 -3.71
CA ALA A 7 0.23 -8.66 -3.45
C ALA A 7 0.80 -10.07 -3.25
N ALA A 8 0.35 -10.77 -2.22
CA ALA A 8 0.73 -12.13 -1.92
C ALA A 8 -0.42 -12.91 -1.28
N GLN A 9 -0.37 -14.23 -1.40
CA GLN A 9 -1.24 -15.17 -0.71
C GLN A 9 -0.45 -15.87 0.39
N VAL A 10 -1.09 -16.09 1.54
CA VAL A 10 -0.53 -16.90 2.61
C VAL A 10 -0.73 -18.37 2.27
N LEU A 11 0.37 -19.11 2.10
CA LEU A 11 0.34 -20.55 1.81
C LEU A 11 0.25 -21.40 3.07
N ALA A 12 1.00 -21.02 4.10
CA ALA A 12 1.04 -21.70 5.38
C ALA A 12 1.31 -20.70 6.50
N ALA A 13 0.54 -20.80 7.58
CA ALA A 13 0.75 -20.01 8.79
C ALA A 13 1.64 -20.78 9.76
N GLY A 14 2.80 -20.22 10.10
CA GLY A 14 3.55 -20.53 11.32
C GLY A 14 4.31 -21.84 11.34
N ARG A 15 5.62 -21.81 11.09
CA ARG A 15 6.55 -22.87 11.52
C ARG A 15 6.86 -22.74 13.02
N GLY A 16 5.87 -22.51 13.89
CA GLY A 16 6.06 -22.31 15.34
C GLY A 16 6.99 -21.15 15.76
N ASP A 17 7.61 -20.46 14.81
CA ASP A 17 8.62 -19.40 14.95
C ASP A 17 8.08 -18.01 14.55
N GLY A 18 6.77 -17.92 14.29
CA GLY A 18 6.12 -16.67 13.87
C GLY A 18 6.32 -16.30 12.39
N MET A 19 6.96 -17.17 11.60
CA MET A 19 7.13 -16.96 10.15
C MET A 19 5.92 -17.45 9.37
N VAL A 20 5.59 -16.74 8.29
CA VAL A 20 4.50 -17.06 7.36
C VAL A 20 5.09 -17.26 5.97
N GLN A 21 4.63 -18.31 5.28
CA GLN A 21 5.02 -18.55 3.90
C GLN A 21 4.08 -17.80 2.96
N LEU A 22 4.66 -16.98 2.09
CA LEU A 22 3.96 -16.13 1.14
C LEU A 22 4.26 -16.58 -0.27
N GLN A 23 3.23 -16.58 -1.12
CA GLN A 23 3.37 -16.66 -2.57
C GLN A 23 2.95 -15.33 -3.19
N TYR A 24 3.86 -14.66 -3.88
CA TYR A 24 3.57 -13.40 -4.54
C TYR A 24 2.69 -13.61 -5.77
N THR A 25 1.75 -12.70 -6.02
CA THR A 25 0.81 -12.82 -7.14
C THR A 25 1.46 -12.49 -8.49
N HIS A 26 2.41 -11.57 -8.51
CA HIS A 26 3.02 -11.05 -9.74
C HIS A 26 4.55 -10.93 -9.69
N LEU A 27 5.18 -11.50 -8.66
CA LEU A 27 6.64 -11.67 -8.61
C LEU A 27 6.96 -13.13 -8.89
N TYR A 28 8.05 -13.38 -9.60
CA TYR A 28 8.46 -14.71 -10.07
C TYR A 28 9.90 -15.00 -9.65
N GLU A 29 10.24 -16.29 -9.53
CA GLU A 29 11.58 -16.72 -9.07
C GLU A 29 12.74 -16.22 -9.93
N ALA A 30 12.47 -15.94 -11.22
CA ALA A 30 13.42 -15.36 -12.15
C ALA A 30 12.67 -14.59 -13.24
N ALA A 31 13.37 -13.70 -13.95
CA ALA A 31 12.79 -12.82 -14.99
C ALA A 31 12.00 -13.56 -16.10
N HIS A 32 12.29 -14.85 -16.33
CA HIS A 32 11.62 -15.68 -17.33
C HIS A 32 10.90 -16.89 -16.72
N SER A 33 10.78 -16.94 -15.39
CA SER A 33 10.08 -18.01 -14.70
C SER A 33 8.57 -17.79 -14.76
N LYS A 34 7.81 -18.89 -14.86
CA LYS A 34 6.36 -18.89 -14.61
C LYS A 34 6.01 -19.26 -13.18
N SER A 35 7.00 -19.69 -12.40
CA SER A 35 6.84 -20.00 -10.98
C SER A 35 6.80 -18.69 -10.20
N ALA A 36 5.68 -18.46 -9.52
CA ALA A 36 5.55 -17.35 -8.59
C ALA A 36 6.60 -17.45 -7.48
N LEU A 37 7.14 -16.31 -7.08
CA LEU A 37 8.10 -16.21 -5.99
C LEU A 37 7.42 -16.62 -4.68
N VAL A 38 8.06 -17.55 -3.96
CA VAL A 38 7.66 -17.98 -2.62
C VAL A 38 8.74 -17.59 -1.62
N GLU A 39 8.34 -16.95 -0.53
CA GLU A 39 9.27 -16.58 0.54
C GLU A 39 8.70 -16.85 1.92
N TRP A 40 9.58 -16.94 2.90
CA TRP A 40 9.21 -16.87 4.31
C TRP A 40 9.39 -15.44 4.80
N SER A 41 8.36 -14.88 5.43
CA SER A 41 8.38 -13.53 5.98
C SER A 41 7.84 -13.53 7.42
N CYS A 42 8.32 -12.60 8.24
CA CYS A 42 7.78 -12.38 9.58
C CYS A 42 6.53 -11.48 9.49
N ASN A 43 5.56 -11.68 10.38
CA ASN A 43 4.39 -10.80 10.44
C ASN A 43 4.75 -9.40 10.96
N PHE A 44 5.74 -9.31 11.85
CA PHE A 44 6.17 -8.08 12.52
C PHE A 44 7.68 -7.90 12.34
N ARG A 45 8.13 -6.68 12.04
CA ARG A 45 9.56 -6.35 11.92
C ARG A 45 9.99 -5.52 13.14
N GLY A 46 10.73 -6.12 14.06
CA GLY A 46 11.18 -5.42 15.27
C GLY A 46 10.13 -5.47 16.38
N ASN A 47 9.57 -4.32 16.77
CA ASN A 47 8.49 -4.26 17.77
C ASN A 47 7.12 -4.58 17.15
N ASP A 48 6.15 -4.97 17.97
CA ASP A 48 4.80 -5.43 17.57
C ASP A 48 3.98 -4.43 16.73
N ASP A 49 4.43 -3.18 16.57
CA ASP A 49 3.71 -2.12 15.83
C ASP A 49 4.11 -2.01 14.34
N ASP A 50 5.20 -2.66 13.89
CA ASP A 50 5.64 -2.62 12.48
C ASP A 50 5.22 -3.90 11.74
N GLU A 51 3.91 -4.00 11.49
CA GLU A 51 3.31 -5.09 10.74
C GLU A 51 3.79 -5.07 9.27
N VAL A 52 4.51 -6.13 8.89
CA VAL A 52 5.01 -6.36 7.53
C VAL A 52 3.86 -6.79 6.63
N LEU A 53 2.98 -7.64 7.15
CA LEU A 53 1.81 -8.13 6.45
C LEU A 53 0.58 -7.36 6.88
N ARG A 54 -0.27 -7.05 5.91
CA ARG A 54 -1.55 -6.40 6.11
C ARG A 54 -2.55 -6.99 5.11
N PRO A 55 -3.87 -6.93 5.40
CA PRO A 55 -4.88 -7.31 4.42
C PRO A 55 -4.76 -6.51 3.11
N VAL A 56 -5.57 -6.86 2.12
CA VAL A 56 -5.74 -6.00 0.94
C VAL A 56 -6.51 -4.74 1.37
N PRO A 57 -6.04 -3.52 1.05
CA PRO A 57 -6.79 -2.32 1.34
C PRO A 57 -8.07 -2.24 0.50
N PRO A 58 -9.10 -1.53 0.96
CA PRO A 58 -10.31 -1.31 0.20
C PRO A 58 -10.02 -0.53 -1.10
N PRO A 59 -10.92 -0.62 -2.10
CA PRO A 59 -10.83 0.23 -3.28
C PRO A 59 -10.88 1.72 -2.90
N PRO A 60 -10.29 2.61 -3.72
CA PRO A 60 -10.45 4.05 -3.55
C PRO A 60 -11.93 4.43 -3.46
N PRO A 61 -12.34 5.31 -2.52
CA PRO A 61 -13.70 5.78 -2.45
C PRO A 61 -14.05 6.67 -3.65
N ASP A 62 -15.34 6.76 -3.97
CA ASP A 62 -15.84 7.62 -5.04
C ASP A 62 -15.40 9.08 -4.83
N GLY A 63 -14.97 9.73 -5.92
CA GLY A 63 -14.50 11.11 -5.87
C GLY A 63 -13.11 11.31 -5.26
N PHE A 64 -12.42 10.25 -4.79
CA PHE A 64 -11.06 10.34 -4.24
C PHE A 64 -10.11 11.11 -5.17
N ALA A 65 -10.05 10.70 -6.45
CA ALA A 65 -9.16 11.32 -7.43
C ALA A 65 -9.45 12.82 -7.65
N ALA A 66 -10.71 13.23 -7.54
CA ALA A 66 -11.09 14.64 -7.69
C ALA A 66 -10.77 15.48 -6.45
N ALA A 67 -10.57 14.85 -5.29
CA ALA A 67 -10.24 15.52 -4.04
C ALA A 67 -8.73 15.67 -3.81
N LEU A 68 -7.90 15.08 -4.67
CA LEU A 68 -6.44 15.10 -4.56
C LEU A 68 -5.87 16.51 -4.73
N GLN A 69 -4.86 16.81 -3.92
CA GLN A 69 -4.15 18.08 -3.89
C GLN A 69 -2.64 17.85 -3.77
N PRO A 70 -1.81 18.81 -4.22
CA PRO A 70 -0.39 18.83 -3.90
C PRO A 70 -0.15 18.65 -2.40
N GLY A 71 0.76 17.74 -2.05
CA GLY A 71 1.06 17.39 -0.66
C GLY A 71 0.27 16.19 -0.12
N ASP A 72 -0.69 15.64 -0.87
CA ASP A 72 -1.34 14.38 -0.49
C ASP A 72 -0.38 13.19 -0.58
N GLU A 73 -0.45 12.31 0.43
CA GLU A 73 0.25 11.01 0.40
C GLU A 73 -0.64 9.95 -0.25
N VAL A 74 -0.13 9.35 -1.31
CA VAL A 74 -0.83 8.34 -2.09
C VAL A 74 0.08 7.14 -2.35
N GLU A 75 -0.49 6.04 -2.84
CA GLU A 75 0.28 4.93 -3.38
C GLU A 75 0.07 4.84 -4.89
N VAL A 76 1.16 4.58 -5.63
CA VAL A 76 1.14 4.39 -7.08
C VAL A 76 1.51 2.95 -7.44
N ARG A 77 0.76 2.36 -8.39
CA ARG A 77 1.07 1.06 -8.98
C ARG A 77 2.26 1.19 -9.95
N PHE A 78 3.38 0.57 -9.61
CA PHE A 78 4.56 0.49 -10.47
C PHE A 78 5.31 -0.82 -10.23
N GLU A 79 5.72 -1.50 -11.31
CA GLU A 79 6.41 -2.80 -11.27
C GLU A 79 5.75 -3.81 -10.33
N GLU A 80 4.44 -3.96 -10.45
CA GLU A 80 3.63 -4.89 -9.64
C GLU A 80 3.59 -4.61 -8.12
N GLY A 81 4.18 -3.51 -7.68
CA GLY A 81 4.13 -2.98 -6.33
C GLY A 81 3.25 -1.74 -6.23
N TRP A 82 2.84 -1.42 -5.01
CA TRP A 82 2.25 -0.14 -4.63
C TRP A 82 3.30 0.66 -3.86
N TRP A 83 3.69 1.81 -4.41
CA TRP A 83 4.79 2.62 -3.91
C TRP A 83 4.26 3.89 -3.25
N PRO A 84 4.70 4.24 -2.02
CA PRO A 84 4.31 5.48 -1.37
C PRO A 84 4.96 6.67 -2.09
N VAL A 85 4.14 7.65 -2.44
CA VAL A 85 4.55 8.89 -3.12
C VAL A 85 3.76 10.08 -2.59
N THR A 86 4.26 11.28 -2.83
CA THR A 86 3.54 12.52 -2.57
C THR A 86 3.08 13.13 -3.89
N VAL A 87 1.84 13.62 -3.94
CA VAL A 87 1.35 14.42 -5.06
C VAL A 87 2.13 15.73 -5.11
N ASP A 88 2.77 16.02 -6.23
CA ASP A 88 3.52 17.26 -6.45
C ASP A 88 2.67 18.29 -7.19
N SER A 89 1.97 17.85 -8.24
CA SER A 89 1.07 18.69 -9.02
C SER A 89 -0.12 17.89 -9.56
N CYS A 90 -1.26 18.55 -9.72
CA CYS A 90 -2.41 17.99 -10.44
C CYS A 90 -2.31 18.42 -11.90
N ALA A 91 -1.89 17.50 -12.77
CA ALA A 91 -1.81 17.72 -14.21
C ALA A 91 -3.24 17.67 -14.84
N PRO A 92 -3.41 17.93 -16.16
CA PRO A 92 -4.72 17.87 -16.82
C PRO A 92 -5.46 16.54 -16.57
N SER A 93 -6.79 16.58 -16.71
CA SER A 93 -7.88 15.73 -16.17
C SER A 93 -7.70 14.21 -15.90
N ALA A 94 -6.58 13.56 -16.21
CA ALA A 94 -6.40 12.12 -16.02
C ALA A 94 -5.04 11.72 -15.42
N SER A 95 -4.18 12.67 -15.04
CA SER A 95 -2.84 12.36 -14.52
C SER A 95 -2.40 13.25 -13.37
N LEU A 96 -1.44 12.77 -12.59
CA LEU A 96 -0.78 13.51 -11.51
C LEU A 96 0.72 13.49 -11.71
N ASP A 97 1.39 14.56 -11.33
CA ASP A 97 2.82 14.51 -11.08
C ASP A 97 3.04 14.11 -9.62
N VAL A 98 3.81 13.06 -9.41
CA VAL A 98 4.12 12.51 -8.09
C VAL A 98 5.62 12.47 -7.86
N ARG A 99 6.03 12.61 -6.61
CA ARG A 99 7.42 12.49 -6.16
C ARG A 99 7.59 11.35 -5.17
N SER A 100 8.74 10.67 -5.25
CA SER A 100 9.04 9.58 -4.32
C SER A 100 9.10 10.07 -2.88
N ALA A 101 8.55 9.28 -1.94
CA ALA A 101 8.73 9.49 -0.50
C ALA A 101 10.04 8.88 0.04
N GLU A 102 10.74 8.08 -0.78
CA GLU A 102 12.01 7.44 -0.42
C GLU A 102 13.17 8.43 -0.47
N GLU A 103 13.94 8.54 0.62
CA GLU A 103 15.11 9.42 0.71
C GLU A 103 16.13 9.16 -0.41
N GLY A 104 16.42 7.89 -0.71
CA GLY A 104 17.34 7.48 -1.77
C GLY A 104 16.84 7.76 -3.19
N LEU A 105 15.56 8.10 -3.35
CA LEU A 105 14.95 8.51 -4.62
C LEU A 105 14.39 9.94 -4.55
N SER A 106 14.88 10.73 -3.59
CA SER A 106 14.45 12.12 -3.43
C SER A 106 14.69 12.92 -4.72
N GLY A 107 13.71 13.74 -5.09
CA GLY A 107 13.73 14.52 -6.33
C GLY A 107 13.34 13.75 -7.60
N LEU A 108 13.08 12.43 -7.52
CA LEU A 108 12.48 11.71 -8.63
C LEU A 108 10.99 12.05 -8.73
N THR A 109 10.62 12.74 -9.81
CA THR A 109 9.24 13.05 -10.18
C THR A 109 8.79 12.24 -11.38
N ARG A 110 7.52 11.82 -11.40
CA ARG A 110 6.89 11.14 -12.53
C ARG A 110 5.45 11.58 -12.73
N THR A 111 5.02 11.65 -13.98
CA THR A 111 3.60 11.75 -14.34
C THR A 111 2.99 10.35 -14.37
N VAL A 112 1.87 10.16 -13.67
CA VAL A 112 1.17 8.86 -13.55
C VAL A 112 -0.31 9.03 -13.86
N ALA A 113 -0.93 7.99 -14.41
CA ALA A 113 -2.37 8.00 -14.67
C ALA A 113 -3.16 7.80 -13.36
N LEU A 114 -4.33 8.44 -13.23
CA LEU A 114 -5.16 8.35 -12.02
C LEU A 114 -5.59 6.90 -11.69
N GLU A 115 -5.76 6.04 -12.69
CA GLU A 115 -6.06 4.61 -12.51
C GLU A 115 -4.95 3.81 -11.81
N GLN A 116 -3.72 4.34 -11.81
CA GLN A 116 -2.59 3.75 -11.11
C GLN A 116 -2.47 4.25 -9.67
N VAL A 117 -3.34 5.16 -9.24
CA VAL A 117 -3.25 5.83 -7.94
C VAL A 117 -4.31 5.27 -7.00
N ARG A 118 -3.95 5.08 -5.74
CA ARG A 118 -4.90 4.80 -4.65
C ARG A 118 -4.54 5.61 -3.41
N PRO A 119 -5.44 5.70 -2.42
CA PRO A 119 -5.11 6.36 -1.16
C PRO A 119 -3.84 5.78 -0.52
N GLY A 120 -3.09 6.63 0.20
CA GLY A 120 -1.97 6.24 1.05
C GLY A 120 -2.45 5.43 2.26
N TRP A 121 -2.98 4.24 2.01
CA TRP A 121 -3.64 3.43 3.02
C TRP A 121 -2.67 3.01 4.12
N ARG A 122 -3.04 3.31 5.36
CA ARG A 122 -2.40 2.85 6.58
C ARG A 122 -3.26 1.78 7.22
N TRP A 123 -2.63 0.66 7.54
CA TRP A 123 -3.27 -0.39 8.32
C TRP A 123 -3.26 0.01 9.80
N LEU A 124 -4.39 -0.17 10.48
CA LEU A 124 -4.56 0.19 11.89
C LEU A 124 -4.15 -0.93 12.86
N GLY A 125 -3.60 -2.03 12.34
CA GLY A 125 -3.15 -3.19 13.10
C GLY A 125 -4.25 -4.23 13.30
N VAL A 126 -3.85 -5.46 13.57
CA VAL A 126 -4.76 -6.61 13.74
C VAL A 126 -5.78 -6.38 14.85
N LEU A 127 -5.38 -5.72 15.95
CA LEU A 127 -6.27 -5.48 17.09
C LEU A 127 -7.39 -4.47 16.82
N ARG A 128 -7.12 -3.42 16.02
CA ARG A 128 -8.14 -2.41 15.68
C ARG A 128 -8.95 -2.79 14.45
N GLY A 129 -8.33 -3.48 13.50
CA GLY A 129 -9.01 -4.00 12.32
C GLY A 129 -9.57 -2.88 11.43
N GLY A 130 -8.72 -2.17 10.70
CA GLY A 130 -9.19 -1.11 9.81
C GLY A 130 -8.09 -0.44 9.00
N TRP A 131 -8.52 0.33 8.02
CA TRP A 131 -7.67 1.11 7.14
C TRP A 131 -7.92 2.58 7.39
N SER A 132 -6.88 3.40 7.33
CA SER A 132 -7.03 4.85 7.29
C SER A 132 -6.20 5.46 6.18
N TYR A 133 -6.62 6.62 5.71
CA TYR A 133 -5.79 7.49 4.88
C TYR A 133 -6.12 8.94 5.23
N ALA A 134 -5.22 9.86 4.90
CA ALA A 134 -5.47 11.28 5.07
C ALA A 134 -5.30 11.99 3.73
N THR A 135 -6.07 13.05 3.54
CA THR A 135 -5.85 14.04 2.49
C THR A 135 -5.74 15.41 3.13
N GLN A 136 -5.08 16.34 2.45
CA GLN A 136 -4.99 17.74 2.83
C GLN A 136 -6.38 18.39 2.89
N SER A 137 -7.32 17.94 2.05
CA SER A 137 -8.64 18.53 1.89
C SER A 137 -9.73 17.94 2.79
N GLY A 138 -9.62 16.66 3.19
CA GLY A 138 -10.70 15.89 3.82
C GLY A 138 -10.44 15.39 5.23
N GLY A 139 -9.24 15.61 5.79
CA GLY A 139 -8.85 15.06 7.09
C GLY A 139 -8.60 13.55 7.04
N ALA A 140 -8.57 12.90 8.22
CA ALA A 140 -8.32 11.46 8.31
C ALA A 140 -9.62 10.66 8.07
N HIS A 141 -9.60 9.79 7.07
CA HIS A 141 -10.66 8.85 6.73
C HIS A 141 -10.32 7.47 7.30
N THR A 142 -11.32 6.77 7.86
CA THR A 142 -11.13 5.42 8.43
C THR A 142 -12.22 4.46 7.93
N VAL A 143 -11.81 3.25 7.56
CA VAL A 143 -12.67 2.14 7.11
C VAL A 143 -12.38 0.92 7.96
N ASN A 144 -13.35 0.45 8.74
CA ASN A 144 -13.19 -0.75 9.55
C ASN A 144 -13.47 -2.00 8.71
N ILE A 145 -12.66 -3.06 8.89
CA ILE A 145 -12.88 -4.35 8.19
C ILE A 145 -14.01 -5.14 8.87
N HIS A 146 -14.17 -4.96 10.18
CA HIS A 146 -15.29 -5.48 10.92
C HIS A 146 -16.41 -4.44 10.86
N GLY A 147 -17.43 -4.70 10.04
CA GLY A 147 -18.71 -3.99 10.16
C GLY A 147 -19.12 -3.99 11.63
N GLU A 148 -19.53 -2.82 12.13
CA GLU A 148 -19.86 -2.55 13.52
C GLU A 148 -20.45 -3.75 14.28
N LYS A 149 -19.95 -3.96 15.50
CA LYS A 149 -20.90 -3.95 16.60
C LYS A 149 -20.35 -3.11 17.75
N PRO A 150 -20.93 -1.93 18.04
CA PRO A 150 -20.75 -1.32 19.35
C PRO A 150 -21.38 -2.24 20.39
N ALA A 151 -20.71 -2.37 21.53
CA ALA A 151 -21.34 -2.75 22.80
C ALA A 151 -21.36 -1.53 23.69
#